data_AF-A0A8H5K948-F1
#
_entry.id   AF-A0A8H5K948-F1
#
_cell.length_a   1.000
_cell.length_b   1.000
_cell.length_c   1.000
_cell.angle_alpha   90.00
_cell.angle_beta   90.00
_cell.angle_gamma   90.00
#
_symmetry.space_group_name_H-M   'P 1'
#
loop_
_entity.id
_entity.type
_entity.pdbx_description
1 polymer ?
#
loop_
_entity_poly.entity_id
_entity_poly.type
_entity_poly.pdbx_seq_one_letter_code
_entity_poly.pdbx_strand_id
1 'polypeptide(L)'
;MSIKCPIVEAPEARSTPRTKDDNGSWLSADGPYLTYIKQSCSRQPNLELPDGRNRAIMLCDRQHVRAAVLELDSQGKMLSPAEFPHVAQLRSHFSQLRKLRQDGQSHRMIYLVEGLNTEVIALLGDELQVDPMFFVTHERTSTYLRWPYEPNLAPCLPSLIDGNRSFTASYYDIRALREEFGSFSVGCAESGRDALRTKLGKDWEPTVILHRKCSFWKTTFANENDWSILILCDPPFRKAHIWQKPQPKSETWSLKTIEFSAPPFQGGYADFIPSPWTVRSRTSGPSRECLYDDLLHYYTECYNDISAGQAAQLDMTVFMRKIIASHYMLLIEYHDALLSTMAFPLQRKDNFASVQTTSLEASWSNIQLLCSRVSRYIKDVSQIMLQLHIKFDDPVVPTDYAQWTESESDFQYIYMRLQSLRQRAEFLSESLTGVTGINGAARSIREAKTIKTFTIVALIFIPLSFSTSLFSMSERYLPGEKNFGVFFGVSLPLLVFIFAVILLFDLGYDENSSWTFKTFTTRTWRSLF
;
A
#
# COMPACT_ATOMS: atom_id res chain seq x y z
N MET A 1 -22.14 0.58 23.15
CA MET A 1 -22.29 -0.88 23.30
C MET A 1 -21.50 -1.54 22.18
N SER A 2 -20.35 -2.15 22.49
CA SER A 2 -19.55 -2.83 21.48
C SER A 2 -20.20 -4.19 21.21
N ILE A 3 -20.86 -4.32 20.06
CA ILE A 3 -21.25 -5.62 19.52
C ILE A 3 -19.94 -6.39 19.38
N LYS A 4 -19.72 -7.40 20.24
CA LYS A 4 -18.57 -8.29 20.16
C LYS A 4 -18.70 -9.07 18.85
N CYS A 5 -18.11 -8.54 17.78
CA CYS A 5 -18.00 -9.25 16.52
C CYS A 5 -17.19 -10.53 16.77
N PRO A 6 -17.67 -11.70 16.31
CA PRO A 6 -17.00 -12.96 16.55
C PRO A 6 -15.60 -12.92 15.91
N ILE A 7 -14.60 -13.29 16.69
CA ILE A 7 -13.25 -13.55 16.19
C ILE A 7 -13.24 -15.01 15.79
N VAL A 8 -12.99 -15.28 14.52
CA VAL A 8 -12.94 -16.65 13.97
C VAL A 8 -11.50 -16.98 13.61
N GLU A 9 -11.17 -18.26 13.57
CA GLU A 9 -9.91 -18.72 13.00
C GLU A 9 -9.84 -18.31 11.53
N ALA A 10 -8.70 -17.74 11.13
CA ALA A 10 -8.55 -17.20 9.80
C ALA A 10 -8.34 -18.34 8.79
N PRO A 11 -8.97 -18.28 7.61
CA PRO A 11 -8.83 -19.33 6.61
C PRO A 11 -7.36 -19.53 6.22
N GLU A 12 -6.96 -20.79 6.10
CA GLU A 12 -5.58 -21.16 5.77
C GLU A 12 -5.27 -20.86 4.31
N ALA A 13 -4.02 -20.46 4.06
CA ALA A 13 -3.53 -20.34 2.69
C ALA A 13 -3.35 -21.73 2.07
N ARG A 14 -3.49 -21.81 0.75
CA ARG A 14 -3.27 -23.05 0.01
C ARG A 14 -1.87 -23.61 0.30
N SER A 15 -1.81 -24.86 0.73
CA SER A 15 -0.58 -25.58 1.09
C SER A 15 -0.18 -26.65 0.07
N THR A 16 -0.98 -26.85 -0.99
CA THR A 16 -0.78 -27.89 -2.00
C THR A 16 -0.44 -27.29 -3.38
N PRO A 17 0.38 -27.98 -4.19
CA PRO A 17 0.67 -27.57 -5.57
C PRO A 17 -0.57 -27.64 -6.47
N ARG A 18 -0.44 -27.14 -7.70
CA ARG A 18 -1.49 -27.25 -8.72
C ARG A 18 -1.78 -28.72 -9.05
N THR A 19 -3.06 -29.02 -9.24
CA THR A 19 -3.63 -30.33 -9.51
C THR A 19 -4.47 -30.27 -10.78
N LYS A 20 -4.88 -31.44 -11.31
CA LYS A 20 -5.78 -31.49 -12.47
C LYS A 20 -7.19 -30.94 -12.18
N ASP A 21 -7.55 -30.84 -10.90
CA ASP A 21 -8.83 -30.30 -10.47
C ASP A 21 -8.88 -28.77 -10.54
N ASP A 22 -7.72 -28.11 -10.64
CA ASP A 22 -7.58 -26.66 -10.78
C ASP A 22 -7.86 -26.20 -12.21
N ASN A 23 -9.13 -26.29 -12.61
CA ASN A 23 -9.59 -26.04 -13.98
C ASN A 23 -10.35 -24.71 -14.15
N GLY A 24 -10.22 -23.78 -13.20
CA GLY A 24 -10.89 -22.47 -13.25
C GLY A 24 -12.37 -22.46 -12.84
N SER A 25 -12.91 -23.56 -12.31
CA SER A 25 -14.30 -23.62 -11.82
C SER A 25 -14.62 -22.66 -10.68
N TRP A 26 -13.62 -22.05 -10.04
CA TRP A 26 -13.81 -21.04 -9.01
C TRP A 26 -14.37 -19.71 -9.55
N LEU A 27 -14.20 -19.43 -10.86
CA LEU A 27 -14.45 -18.11 -11.44
C LEU A 27 -15.91 -17.90 -11.88
N SER A 28 -16.61 -18.95 -12.30
CA SER A 28 -17.90 -18.85 -12.96
C SER A 28 -18.84 -19.98 -12.55
N ALA A 29 -20.14 -19.69 -12.47
CA ALA A 29 -21.18 -20.68 -12.25
C ALA A 29 -21.30 -21.64 -13.45
N ASP A 30 -21.97 -22.77 -13.26
CA ASP A 30 -22.16 -23.75 -14.33
C ASP A 30 -22.85 -23.15 -15.56
N GLY A 31 -22.28 -23.42 -16.75
CA GLY A 31 -22.79 -22.87 -18.01
C GLY A 31 -21.79 -22.98 -19.18
N PRO A 32 -22.17 -22.44 -20.36
CA PRO A 32 -21.30 -22.42 -21.54
C PRO A 32 -20.01 -21.64 -21.29
N TYR A 33 -20.09 -20.53 -20.57
CA TYR A 33 -18.92 -19.71 -20.24
C TYR A 33 -17.88 -20.45 -19.37
N LEU A 34 -18.32 -21.27 -18.41
CA LEU A 34 -17.41 -22.11 -17.62
C LEU A 34 -16.66 -23.14 -18.50
N THR A 35 -17.34 -23.69 -19.52
CA THR A 35 -16.69 -24.59 -20.47
C THR A 35 -15.59 -23.88 -21.25
N TYR A 36 -15.85 -22.62 -21.67
CA TYR A 36 -14.85 -21.78 -22.32
C TYR A 36 -13.67 -21.44 -21.39
N ILE A 37 -13.92 -21.16 -20.11
CA ILE A 37 -12.87 -20.94 -19.10
C ILE A 37 -11.97 -22.16 -18.98
N LYS A 38 -12.56 -23.35 -18.79
CA LYS A 38 -11.82 -24.63 -18.65
C LYS A 38 -10.91 -24.89 -19.86
N GLN A 39 -11.39 -24.62 -21.07
CA GLN A 39 -10.58 -24.75 -22.29
C GLN A 39 -9.43 -23.72 -22.36
N SER A 40 -9.63 -22.54 -21.77
CA SER A 40 -8.68 -21.44 -21.79
C SER A 40 -7.59 -21.54 -20.74
N CYS A 41 -7.78 -22.30 -19.66
CA CYS A 41 -6.78 -22.53 -18.61
C CYS A 41 -5.41 -22.98 -19.15
N SER A 42 -5.40 -23.86 -20.16
CA SER A 42 -4.17 -24.35 -20.80
C SER A 42 -3.32 -23.24 -21.45
N ARG A 43 -3.98 -22.18 -21.95
CA ARG A 43 -3.35 -21.02 -22.59
C ARG A 43 -3.07 -19.90 -21.59
N GLN A 44 -3.92 -19.80 -20.56
CA GLN A 44 -3.92 -18.74 -19.56
C GLN A 44 -3.89 -19.35 -18.16
N PRO A 45 -2.69 -19.68 -17.62
CA PRO A 45 -2.54 -20.35 -16.33
C PRO A 45 -3.02 -19.50 -15.14
N ASN A 46 -3.34 -18.24 -15.35
CA ASN A 46 -3.94 -17.35 -14.34
C ASN A 46 -5.41 -17.71 -14.04
N LEU A 47 -6.09 -18.44 -14.93
CA LEU A 47 -7.49 -18.83 -14.74
C LEU A 47 -7.65 -19.99 -13.77
N GLU A 48 -6.62 -20.80 -13.58
CA GLU A 48 -6.71 -22.08 -12.85
C GLU A 48 -7.09 -21.90 -11.37
N LEU A 49 -6.53 -20.88 -10.71
CA LEU A 49 -6.65 -20.69 -9.27
C LEU A 49 -7.16 -19.30 -8.86
N PRO A 50 -7.94 -19.22 -7.77
CA PRO A 50 -8.33 -17.96 -7.16
C PRO A 50 -7.14 -17.27 -6.49
N ASP A 51 -7.29 -15.97 -6.21
CA ASP A 51 -6.30 -15.22 -5.45
C ASP A 51 -6.23 -15.69 -3.98
N GLY A 52 -5.05 -16.10 -3.52
CA GLY A 52 -4.84 -16.58 -2.15
C GLY A 52 -5.16 -15.53 -1.07
N ARG A 53 -5.13 -14.23 -1.41
CA ARG A 53 -5.52 -13.17 -0.48
C ARG A 53 -7.02 -13.08 -0.24
N ASN A 54 -7.83 -13.50 -1.20
CA ASN A 54 -9.28 -13.42 -1.13
C ASN A 54 -9.89 -14.66 -0.47
N ARG A 55 -9.09 -15.53 0.16
CA ARG A 55 -9.54 -16.77 0.83
C ARG A 55 -10.53 -16.57 1.99
N ALA A 56 -10.66 -15.34 2.50
CA ALA A 56 -11.68 -14.98 3.49
C ALA A 56 -13.03 -14.58 2.86
N ILE A 57 -13.05 -14.31 1.55
CA ILE A 57 -14.22 -13.92 0.78
C ILE A 57 -14.16 -14.51 -0.62
N MET A 58 -14.54 -15.79 -0.72
CA MET A 58 -14.58 -16.48 -2.01
C MET A 58 -15.61 -15.82 -2.93
N LEU A 59 -15.36 -15.88 -4.23
CA LEU A 59 -16.19 -15.23 -5.25
C LEU A 59 -17.66 -15.74 -5.23
N CYS A 60 -17.85 -17.01 -4.88
CA CYS A 60 -19.17 -17.64 -4.74
C CYS A 60 -19.96 -17.14 -3.52
N ASP A 61 -19.28 -16.63 -2.49
CA ASP A 61 -19.92 -16.20 -1.24
C ASP A 61 -20.39 -14.74 -1.30
N ARG A 62 -20.09 -14.03 -2.39
CA ARG A 62 -20.42 -12.61 -2.56
C ARG A 62 -21.87 -12.44 -2.99
N GLN A 63 -22.64 -11.78 -2.14
CA GLN A 63 -24.07 -11.55 -2.35
C GLN A 63 -24.40 -10.13 -2.83
N HIS A 64 -23.50 -9.16 -2.61
CA HIS A 64 -23.73 -7.76 -2.96
C HIS A 64 -23.21 -7.49 -4.37
N VAL A 65 -24.07 -7.66 -5.36
CA VAL A 65 -23.82 -7.25 -6.74
C VAL A 65 -25.02 -6.45 -7.24
N ARG A 66 -24.75 -5.29 -7.83
CA ARG A 66 -25.78 -4.46 -8.50
C ARG A 66 -25.28 -4.04 -9.88
N ALA A 67 -26.22 -3.85 -10.80
CA ALA A 67 -25.92 -3.36 -12.14
C ALA A 67 -26.86 -2.23 -12.54
N ALA A 68 -26.38 -1.28 -13.32
CA ALA A 68 -27.18 -0.31 -14.05
C ALA A 68 -26.88 -0.42 -15.54
N VAL A 69 -27.91 -0.25 -16.35
CA VAL A 69 -27.81 -0.21 -17.80
C VAL A 69 -28.21 1.18 -18.28
N LEU A 70 -27.31 1.78 -19.03
CA LEU A 70 -27.45 3.09 -19.65
C LEU A 70 -27.52 2.88 -21.17
N GLU A 71 -28.61 3.31 -21.80
CA GLU A 71 -28.81 3.20 -23.25
C GLU A 71 -28.64 4.56 -23.92
N LEU A 72 -27.95 4.57 -25.06
CA LEU A 72 -27.91 5.73 -25.94
C LEU A 72 -28.96 5.58 -27.04
N ASP A 73 -29.82 6.59 -27.16
CA ASP A 73 -30.82 6.66 -28.23
C ASP A 73 -30.15 6.83 -29.61
N SER A 74 -30.92 6.83 -30.70
CA SER A 74 -30.38 7.03 -32.06
C SER A 74 -29.70 8.38 -32.27
N GLN A 75 -30.05 9.40 -31.48
CA GLN A 75 -29.48 10.75 -31.54
C GLN A 75 -28.20 10.89 -30.70
N GLY A 76 -27.81 9.84 -29.96
CA GLY A 76 -26.63 9.84 -29.10
C GLY A 76 -26.86 10.48 -27.73
N LYS A 77 -28.13 10.65 -27.32
CA LYS A 77 -28.52 11.13 -25.99
C LYS A 77 -28.62 9.94 -25.03
N MET A 78 -28.19 10.16 -23.78
CA MET A 78 -28.31 9.16 -22.72
C MET A 78 -29.75 9.10 -22.21
N LEU A 79 -30.34 7.90 -22.26
CA LEU A 79 -31.65 7.61 -21.67
C LEU A 79 -31.55 7.42 -20.15
N SER A 80 -32.70 7.43 -19.48
CA SER A 80 -32.75 7.16 -18.03
C SER A 80 -32.19 5.76 -17.72
N PRO A 81 -31.39 5.63 -16.65
CA PRO A 81 -30.77 4.36 -16.30
C PRO A 81 -31.81 3.33 -15.85
N ALA A 82 -31.61 2.07 -16.26
CA ALA A 82 -32.33 0.93 -15.72
C ALA A 82 -31.46 0.22 -14.66
N GLU A 83 -31.90 0.22 -13.41
CA GLU A 83 -31.19 -0.43 -12.30
C GLU A 83 -31.68 -1.87 -12.06
N PHE A 84 -30.71 -2.76 -11.85
CA PHE A 84 -30.90 -4.18 -11.64
C PHE A 84 -30.21 -4.60 -10.33
N PRO A 85 -30.92 -4.57 -9.18
CA PRO A 85 -30.37 -5.03 -7.90
C PRO A 85 -30.16 -6.56 -7.84
N HIS A 86 -30.74 -7.32 -8.77
CA HIS A 86 -30.66 -8.78 -8.78
C HIS A 86 -30.31 -9.33 -10.16
N VAL A 87 -29.44 -10.35 -10.19
CA VAL A 87 -28.94 -11.03 -11.40
C VAL A 87 -30.08 -11.60 -12.26
N ALA A 88 -31.16 -12.06 -11.64
CA ALA A 88 -32.33 -12.60 -12.34
C ALA A 88 -32.99 -11.58 -13.28
N GLN A 89 -33.09 -10.32 -12.84
CA GLN A 89 -33.68 -9.25 -13.65
C GLN A 89 -32.74 -8.88 -14.81
N LEU A 90 -31.43 -8.82 -14.55
CA LEU A 90 -30.42 -8.59 -15.60
C LEU A 90 -30.44 -9.69 -16.67
N ARG A 91 -30.65 -10.96 -16.29
CA ARG A 91 -30.81 -12.08 -17.22
C ARG A 91 -32.03 -11.92 -18.13
N SER A 92 -33.15 -11.44 -17.58
CA SER A 92 -34.35 -11.18 -18.38
C SER A 92 -34.14 -10.05 -19.39
N HIS A 93 -33.39 -9.01 -19.00
CA HIS A 93 -33.00 -7.92 -19.90
C HIS A 93 -32.15 -8.42 -21.08
N PHE A 94 -31.11 -9.23 -20.84
CA PHE A 94 -30.32 -9.83 -21.92
C PHE A 94 -31.15 -10.73 -22.84
N SER A 95 -32.09 -11.50 -22.26
CA SER A 95 -32.99 -12.36 -23.05
C SER A 95 -33.88 -11.54 -24.00
N GLN A 96 -34.33 -10.36 -23.57
CA GLN A 96 -35.08 -9.43 -24.41
C GLN A 96 -34.18 -8.78 -25.47
N LEU A 97 -33.02 -8.27 -25.06
CA LEU A 97 -32.04 -7.63 -25.95
C LEU A 97 -31.59 -8.57 -27.08
N ARG A 98 -31.40 -9.86 -26.76
CA ARG A 98 -31.03 -10.89 -27.74
C ARG A 98 -32.08 -11.05 -28.83
N LYS A 99 -33.37 -10.98 -28.48
CA LYS A 99 -34.48 -10.99 -29.45
C LYS A 99 -34.46 -9.73 -30.32
N LEU A 100 -34.32 -8.56 -29.72
CA LEU A 100 -34.26 -7.28 -30.44
C LEU A 100 -33.08 -7.21 -31.43
N ARG A 101 -31.92 -7.73 -31.04
CA ARG A 101 -30.75 -7.86 -31.93
C ARG A 101 -31.00 -8.86 -33.07
N GLN A 102 -31.69 -9.96 -32.81
CA GLN A 102 -32.11 -10.90 -33.87
C GLN A 102 -33.09 -10.25 -34.86
N ASP A 103 -33.91 -9.31 -34.39
CA ASP A 103 -34.81 -8.50 -35.22
C ASP A 103 -34.07 -7.36 -35.96
N GLY A 104 -32.74 -7.29 -35.87
CA GLY A 104 -31.90 -6.33 -36.59
C GLY A 104 -31.74 -4.95 -35.91
N GLN A 105 -32.19 -4.80 -34.66
CA GLN A 105 -32.04 -3.54 -33.92
C GLN A 105 -30.62 -3.41 -33.37
N SER A 106 -29.99 -2.25 -33.61
CA SER A 106 -28.68 -1.90 -33.06
C SER A 106 -28.85 -1.15 -31.74
N HIS A 107 -28.13 -1.57 -30.71
CA HIS A 107 -28.20 -0.96 -29.38
C HIS A 107 -26.82 -0.50 -28.91
N ARG A 108 -26.76 0.67 -28.28
CA ARG A 108 -25.54 1.25 -27.72
C ARG A 108 -25.69 1.31 -26.20
N MET A 109 -25.09 0.35 -25.52
CA MET A 109 -25.36 0.09 -24.10
C MET A 109 -24.09 0.21 -23.25
N ILE A 110 -24.22 0.81 -22.07
CA ILE A 110 -23.20 0.81 -21.03
C ILE A 110 -23.75 0.06 -19.82
N TYR A 111 -23.10 -1.06 -19.50
CA TYR A 111 -23.35 -1.88 -18.32
C TYR A 111 -22.38 -1.45 -17.23
N LEU A 112 -22.88 -0.78 -16.20
CA LEU A 112 -22.13 -0.44 -15.01
C LEU A 112 -22.44 -1.49 -13.94
N VAL A 113 -21.42 -2.18 -13.42
CA VAL A 113 -21.61 -3.28 -12.46
C VAL A 113 -20.73 -3.04 -11.24
N GLU A 114 -21.32 -3.09 -10.05
CA GLU A 114 -20.59 -3.00 -8.78
C GLU A 114 -20.52 -4.37 -8.11
N GLY A 115 -19.30 -4.82 -7.82
CA GLY A 115 -19.06 -6.14 -7.26
C GLY A 115 -19.12 -7.27 -8.31
N LEU A 116 -18.63 -8.44 -7.90
CA LEU A 116 -18.59 -9.64 -8.74
C LEU A 116 -19.00 -10.86 -7.94
N ASN A 117 -19.70 -11.78 -8.60
CA ASN A 117 -19.91 -13.15 -8.14
C ASN A 117 -19.89 -14.11 -9.35
N THR A 118 -19.91 -15.41 -9.08
CA THR A 118 -19.81 -16.46 -10.10
C THR A 118 -20.98 -16.44 -11.10
N GLU A 119 -22.19 -16.06 -10.66
CA GLU A 119 -23.38 -15.98 -11.51
C GLU A 119 -23.35 -14.81 -12.50
N VAL A 120 -22.92 -13.63 -12.04
CA VAL A 120 -22.81 -12.43 -12.86
C VAL A 120 -21.69 -12.58 -13.88
N ILE A 121 -20.58 -13.21 -13.50
CA ILE A 121 -19.49 -13.53 -14.42
C ILE A 121 -19.97 -14.49 -15.51
N ALA A 122 -20.72 -15.53 -15.14
CA ALA A 122 -21.28 -16.46 -16.13
C ALA A 122 -22.21 -15.75 -17.12
N LEU A 123 -23.08 -14.86 -16.62
CA LEU A 123 -24.04 -14.11 -17.44
C LEU A 123 -23.36 -13.10 -18.37
N LEU A 124 -22.53 -12.21 -17.82
CA LEU A 124 -21.86 -11.15 -18.59
C LEU A 124 -20.82 -11.73 -19.54
N GLY A 125 -20.10 -12.76 -19.11
CA GLY A 125 -19.11 -13.45 -19.92
C GLY A 125 -19.70 -14.04 -21.19
N ASP A 126 -20.84 -14.71 -21.08
CA ASP A 126 -21.54 -15.33 -22.21
C ASP A 126 -22.19 -14.28 -23.12
N GLU A 127 -22.99 -13.36 -22.55
CA GLU A 127 -23.78 -12.41 -23.34
C GLU A 127 -22.94 -11.30 -23.99
N LEU A 128 -21.83 -10.89 -23.34
CA LEU A 128 -20.94 -9.85 -23.86
C LEU A 128 -19.64 -10.39 -24.44
N GLN A 129 -19.45 -11.72 -24.51
CA GLN A 129 -18.24 -12.38 -25.05
C GLN A 129 -16.93 -11.86 -24.41
N VAL A 130 -16.94 -11.73 -23.08
CA VAL A 130 -15.82 -11.18 -22.31
C VAL A 130 -14.71 -12.21 -22.18
N ASP A 131 -13.44 -11.82 -22.36
CA ASP A 131 -12.30 -12.70 -22.07
C ASP A 131 -12.24 -12.97 -20.54
N PRO A 132 -12.20 -14.24 -20.06
CA PRO A 132 -12.08 -14.58 -18.65
C PRO A 132 -10.92 -13.87 -17.92
N MET A 133 -9.83 -13.54 -18.63
CA MET A 133 -8.73 -12.77 -18.08
C MET A 133 -9.12 -11.38 -17.61
N PHE A 134 -10.17 -10.78 -18.18
CA PHE A 134 -10.74 -9.52 -17.71
C PHE A 134 -11.22 -9.64 -16.27
N PHE A 135 -12.04 -10.65 -15.97
CA PHE A 135 -12.57 -10.88 -14.62
C PHE A 135 -11.47 -11.27 -13.65
N VAL A 136 -10.51 -12.10 -14.06
CA VAL A 136 -9.37 -12.47 -13.20
C VAL A 136 -8.47 -11.28 -12.91
N THR A 137 -8.22 -10.42 -13.90
CA THR A 137 -7.40 -9.20 -13.73
C THR A 137 -8.08 -8.21 -12.79
N HIS A 138 -9.41 -8.08 -12.88
CA HIS A 138 -10.20 -7.30 -11.94
C HIS A 138 -10.13 -7.93 -10.54
N GLU A 139 -10.41 -9.23 -10.39
CA GLU A 139 -10.53 -9.89 -9.10
C GLU A 139 -9.22 -9.95 -8.29
N ARG A 140 -8.09 -10.18 -8.95
CA ARG A 140 -6.80 -10.35 -8.26
C ARG A 140 -6.37 -9.11 -7.47
N THR A 141 -5.94 -9.32 -6.23
CA THR A 141 -5.43 -8.31 -5.29
C THR A 141 -3.95 -8.50 -4.98
N SER A 142 -3.42 -9.71 -5.15
CA SER A 142 -2.03 -10.04 -4.89
C SER A 142 -1.08 -9.29 -5.82
N THR A 143 -0.17 -8.55 -5.20
CA THR A 143 0.87 -7.75 -5.89
C THR A 143 2.25 -8.40 -5.85
N TYR A 144 2.41 -9.40 -4.99
CA TYR A 144 3.62 -10.19 -4.80
C TYR A 144 3.23 -11.59 -4.33
N LEU A 145 4.10 -12.56 -4.59
CA LEU A 145 3.93 -13.95 -4.17
C LEU A 145 4.20 -14.04 -2.67
N ARG A 146 3.18 -14.39 -1.89
CA ARG A 146 3.26 -14.53 -0.43
C ARG A 146 3.35 -16.00 -0.01
N TRP A 147 2.72 -16.90 -0.76
CA TRP A 147 2.72 -18.34 -0.48
C TRP A 147 3.23 -19.15 -1.69
N PRO A 148 3.91 -20.30 -1.45
CA PRO A 148 4.61 -21.05 -2.50
C PRO A 148 3.72 -21.58 -3.64
N TYR A 149 2.42 -21.76 -3.37
CA TYR A 149 1.46 -22.32 -4.33
C TYR A 149 0.36 -21.33 -4.74
N GLU A 150 0.57 -20.02 -4.52
CA GLU A 150 -0.31 -19.01 -5.09
C GLU A 150 -0.23 -19.03 -6.62
N PRO A 151 -1.33 -18.69 -7.32
CA PRO A 151 -1.24 -18.51 -8.74
C PRO A 151 -0.25 -17.40 -9.10
N ASN A 152 0.67 -17.71 -10.00
CA ASN A 152 1.55 -16.72 -10.62
C ASN A 152 0.74 -15.54 -11.17
N LEU A 153 1.35 -14.36 -11.13
CA LEU A 153 0.95 -13.23 -11.96
C LEU A 153 1.67 -13.43 -13.30
N ALA A 154 1.06 -14.13 -14.26
CA ALA A 154 1.63 -14.22 -15.61
C ALA A 154 1.16 -13.00 -16.41
N PRO A 155 2.00 -11.96 -16.61
CA PRO A 155 1.61 -10.78 -17.37
C PRO A 155 1.48 -11.13 -18.86
N CYS A 156 0.61 -10.40 -19.56
CA CYS A 156 0.62 -10.41 -21.02
C CYS A 156 1.77 -9.53 -21.56
N LEU A 157 2.18 -9.81 -22.80
CA LEU A 157 3.13 -8.94 -23.50
C LEU A 157 2.46 -7.58 -23.79
N PRO A 158 3.20 -6.46 -23.65
CA PRO A 158 2.65 -5.12 -23.95
C PRO A 158 2.11 -4.98 -25.37
N SER A 159 2.67 -5.70 -26.35
CA SER A 159 2.23 -5.70 -27.75
C SER A 159 0.86 -6.35 -27.97
N LEU A 160 0.32 -7.07 -26.98
CA LEU A 160 -1.00 -7.71 -27.02
C LEU A 160 -2.07 -6.91 -26.28
N ILE A 161 -1.70 -5.76 -25.71
CA ILE A 161 -2.63 -4.90 -24.98
C ILE A 161 -3.39 -4.06 -26.00
N ASP A 162 -4.71 -4.25 -26.05
CA ASP A 162 -5.63 -3.43 -26.83
C ASP A 162 -6.47 -2.58 -25.87
N GLY A 163 -6.00 -1.34 -25.64
CA GLY A 163 -6.67 -0.38 -24.76
C GLY A 163 -8.07 0.02 -25.20
N ASN A 164 -8.35 -0.08 -26.51
CA ASN A 164 -9.67 0.25 -27.06
C ASN A 164 -10.69 -0.86 -26.79
N ARG A 165 -10.22 -2.10 -26.63
CA ARG A 165 -11.06 -3.25 -26.28
C ARG A 165 -11.19 -3.43 -24.77
N SER A 166 -10.09 -3.35 -24.03
CA SER A 166 -10.14 -3.55 -22.58
C SER A 166 -8.96 -2.95 -21.84
N PHE A 167 -9.22 -2.39 -20.67
CA PHE A 167 -8.17 -1.99 -19.75
C PHE A 167 -8.65 -2.12 -18.29
N THR A 168 -7.72 -2.12 -17.35
CA THR A 168 -8.02 -2.15 -15.91
C THR A 168 -7.15 -1.13 -15.22
N ALA A 169 -7.81 -0.11 -14.67
CA ALA A 169 -7.17 0.95 -13.93
C ALA A 169 -7.22 0.63 -12.43
N SER A 170 -6.06 0.47 -11.82
CA SER A 170 -5.94 0.42 -10.37
C SER A 170 -5.79 1.84 -9.84
N TYR A 171 -6.53 2.19 -8.80
CA TYR A 171 -6.51 3.52 -8.20
C TYR A 171 -6.66 3.41 -6.69
N TYR A 172 -6.51 4.53 -5.98
CA TYR A 172 -6.46 4.53 -4.53
C TYR A 172 -7.45 5.53 -3.95
N ASP A 173 -8.36 5.01 -3.13
CA ASP A 173 -9.45 5.76 -2.54
C ASP A 173 -9.17 5.98 -1.05
N ILE A 174 -9.08 7.25 -0.64
CA ILE A 174 -8.75 7.62 0.74
C ILE A 174 -10.04 7.85 1.52
N ARG A 175 -10.20 7.11 2.61
CA ARG A 175 -11.35 7.22 3.50
C ARG A 175 -10.94 7.65 4.89
N ALA A 176 -11.80 8.44 5.53
CA ALA A 176 -11.66 8.78 6.94
C ALA A 176 -12.37 7.69 7.77
N LEU A 177 -11.64 7.07 8.68
CA LEU A 177 -12.16 6.11 9.63
C LEU A 177 -12.56 6.81 10.93
N ARG A 178 -13.74 6.44 11.44
CA ARG A 178 -14.15 6.75 12.81
C ARG A 178 -13.65 5.72 13.82
N GLU A 179 -13.27 4.55 13.33
CA GLU A 179 -12.86 3.40 14.14
C GLU A 179 -11.38 3.08 13.93
N GLU A 180 -10.69 2.68 15.00
CA GLU A 180 -9.29 2.29 14.90
C GLU A 180 -9.14 0.81 14.53
N PHE A 181 -8.53 0.57 13.37
CA PHE A 181 -8.10 -0.77 12.97
C PHE A 181 -6.69 -1.01 13.51
N GLY A 182 -6.57 -1.74 14.62
CA GLY A 182 -5.30 -2.06 15.29
C GLY A 182 -4.38 -3.05 14.57
N SER A 183 -4.44 -3.11 13.23
CA SER A 183 -3.64 -4.03 12.41
C SER A 183 -3.23 -3.39 11.08
N PHE A 184 -2.06 -3.77 10.57
CA PHE A 184 -1.62 -3.45 9.22
C PHE A 184 -2.24 -4.34 8.14
N SER A 185 -2.86 -5.46 8.55
CA SER A 185 -3.48 -6.43 7.64
C SER A 185 -4.99 -6.28 7.69
N VAL A 186 -5.50 -5.34 6.90
CA VAL A 186 -6.93 -5.05 6.77
C VAL A 186 -7.31 -5.16 5.30
N GLY A 187 -8.46 -5.76 5.01
CA GLY A 187 -9.03 -5.81 3.67
C GLY A 187 -10.53 -5.54 3.67
N CYS A 188 -11.06 -5.09 2.53
CA CYS A 188 -12.49 -4.99 2.29
C CYS A 188 -13.12 -6.39 2.35
N ALA A 189 -14.16 -6.55 3.18
CA ALA A 189 -14.83 -7.85 3.32
C ALA A 189 -15.71 -8.21 2.13
N GLU A 190 -16.02 -7.26 1.25
CA GLU A 190 -16.86 -7.50 0.07
C GLU A 190 -16.04 -7.80 -1.19
N SER A 191 -14.85 -7.19 -1.33
CA SER A 191 -14.00 -7.33 -2.52
C SER A 191 -12.63 -7.94 -2.28
N GLY A 192 -12.23 -8.15 -1.01
CA GLY A 192 -10.89 -8.62 -0.65
C GLY A 192 -9.77 -7.58 -0.86
N ARG A 193 -10.11 -6.37 -1.30
CA ARG A 193 -9.15 -5.29 -1.57
C ARG A 193 -8.38 -4.87 -0.32
N ASP A 194 -7.06 -4.66 -0.47
CA ASP A 194 -6.20 -4.19 0.62
C ASP A 194 -6.64 -2.79 1.10
N ALA A 195 -6.72 -2.64 2.42
CA ALA A 195 -6.97 -1.37 3.10
C ALA A 195 -5.69 -0.94 3.83
N LEU A 196 -4.90 -0.08 3.19
CA LEU A 196 -3.58 0.32 3.67
C LEU A 196 -3.70 1.30 4.83
N ARG A 197 -3.10 0.92 5.97
CA ARG A 197 -3.06 1.73 7.20
C ARG A 197 -1.69 2.32 7.44
N THR A 198 -1.61 3.55 7.92
CA THR A 198 -0.37 4.22 8.30
C THR A 198 -0.33 4.42 9.81
N LYS A 199 0.87 4.30 10.38
CA LYS A 199 1.13 4.62 11.77
C LYS A 199 2.05 5.82 11.83
N LEU A 200 1.75 6.80 12.67
CA LEU A 200 2.62 7.94 12.95
C LEU A 200 3.02 7.87 14.43
N GLY A 201 4.28 7.52 14.70
CA GLY A 201 4.74 7.24 16.06
C GLY A 201 4.02 6.03 16.67
N LYS A 202 3.24 6.26 17.73
CA LYS A 202 2.49 5.20 18.44
C LYS A 202 1.03 5.09 17.97
N ASP A 203 0.54 6.09 17.26
CA ASP A 203 -0.88 6.24 16.95
C ASP A 203 -1.18 5.86 15.50
N TRP A 204 -2.39 5.35 15.27
CA TRP A 204 -2.86 5.04 13.93
C TRP A 204 -3.45 6.29 13.30
N GLU A 205 -3.08 6.56 12.05
CA GLU A 205 -3.72 7.63 11.30
C GLU A 205 -5.24 7.33 11.17
N PRO A 206 -6.11 8.35 11.29
CA PRO A 206 -7.55 8.16 11.12
C PRO A 206 -7.94 7.94 9.66
N THR A 207 -6.98 7.75 8.74
CA THR A 207 -7.20 7.58 7.30
C THR A 207 -6.80 6.19 6.83
N VAL A 208 -7.56 5.65 5.89
CA VAL A 208 -7.25 4.38 5.23
C VAL A 208 -7.20 4.59 3.74
N ILE A 209 -6.24 3.97 3.08
CA ILE A 209 -6.09 4.05 1.63
C ILE A 209 -6.51 2.70 1.06
N LEU A 210 -7.62 2.66 0.36
CA LEU A 210 -8.16 1.47 -0.26
C LEU A 210 -7.55 1.31 -1.65
N HIS A 211 -6.96 0.15 -1.92
CA HIS A 211 -6.61 -0.21 -3.28
C HIS A 211 -7.88 -0.61 -4.03
N ARG A 212 -8.21 0.11 -5.09
CA ARG A 212 -9.41 -0.09 -5.88
C ARG A 212 -9.05 -0.42 -7.33
N LYS A 213 -9.95 -1.09 -8.03
CA LYS A 213 -9.88 -1.29 -9.47
C LYS A 213 -11.17 -0.89 -10.14
N CYS A 214 -11.01 -0.36 -11.35
CA CYS A 214 -12.09 -0.21 -12.31
C CYS A 214 -11.65 -0.83 -13.63
N SER A 215 -12.48 -1.70 -14.19
CA SER A 215 -12.14 -2.42 -15.43
C SER A 215 -13.15 -2.10 -16.51
N PHE A 216 -12.65 -1.83 -17.71
CA PHE A 216 -13.42 -1.50 -18.89
C PHE A 216 -13.28 -2.61 -19.94
N TRP A 217 -14.41 -3.00 -20.55
CA TRP A 217 -14.47 -3.93 -21.67
C TRP A 217 -15.46 -3.42 -22.72
N LYS A 218 -15.08 -3.47 -24.00
CA LYS A 218 -15.93 -3.11 -25.13
C LYS A 218 -16.13 -4.32 -26.03
N THR A 219 -17.39 -4.59 -26.36
CA THR A 219 -17.79 -5.57 -27.36
C THR A 219 -18.56 -4.87 -28.47
N THR A 220 -18.16 -5.13 -29.71
CA THR A 220 -18.89 -4.72 -30.93
C THR A 220 -19.51 -5.95 -31.54
N PHE A 221 -20.81 -5.89 -31.88
CA PHE A 221 -21.56 -7.02 -32.41
C PHE A 221 -21.65 -6.94 -33.94
N ALA A 222 -22.86 -6.82 -34.50
CA ALA A 222 -23.07 -6.91 -35.94
C ALA A 222 -22.52 -5.70 -36.71
N ASN A 223 -22.71 -4.49 -36.16
CA ASN A 223 -22.38 -3.22 -36.81
C ASN A 223 -21.58 -2.32 -35.85
N GLU A 224 -20.86 -1.31 -36.37
CA GLU A 224 -20.16 -0.31 -35.54
C GLU A 224 -21.09 0.47 -34.60
N ASN A 225 -22.38 0.54 -34.93
CA ASN A 225 -23.42 1.17 -34.11
C ASN A 225 -24.11 0.22 -33.12
N ASP A 226 -23.76 -1.07 -33.08
CA ASP A 226 -24.25 -2.04 -32.09
C ASP A 226 -23.08 -2.48 -31.20
N TRP A 227 -22.95 -1.82 -30.05
CA TRP A 227 -21.86 -2.07 -29.12
C TRP A 227 -22.36 -2.08 -27.68
N SER A 228 -21.62 -2.81 -26.84
CA SER A 228 -21.84 -2.84 -25.41
C SER A 228 -20.54 -2.62 -24.68
N ILE A 229 -20.58 -1.71 -23.72
CA ILE A 229 -19.48 -1.40 -22.81
C ILE A 229 -19.81 -2.00 -21.45
N LEU A 230 -18.86 -2.67 -20.83
CA LEU A 230 -18.93 -3.16 -19.46
C LEU A 230 -17.89 -2.41 -18.62
N ILE A 231 -18.35 -1.76 -17.55
CA ILE A 231 -17.52 -1.11 -16.54
C ILE A 231 -17.74 -1.83 -15.21
N LEU A 232 -16.69 -2.46 -14.70
CA LEU A 232 -16.69 -3.11 -13.39
C LEU A 232 -16.10 -2.17 -12.34
N CYS A 233 -16.86 -1.93 -11.28
CA CYS A 233 -16.47 -1.12 -10.13
C CYS A 233 -16.37 -1.98 -8.86
N ASP A 234 -15.40 -1.65 -8.01
CA ASP A 234 -15.32 -2.26 -6.68
C ASP A 234 -16.45 -1.76 -5.75
N PRO A 235 -16.97 -2.61 -4.85
CA PRO A 235 -18.02 -2.25 -3.90
C PRO A 235 -17.57 -1.26 -2.82
N PRO A 236 -18.50 -0.53 -2.16
CA PRO A 236 -18.17 0.45 -1.12
C PRO A 236 -17.49 -0.19 0.11
N PHE A 237 -16.67 0.58 0.84
CA PHE A 237 -15.94 0.07 2.00
C PHE A 237 -16.75 0.21 3.29
N ARG A 238 -17.72 -0.69 3.47
CA ARG A 238 -18.63 -0.71 4.63
C ARG A 238 -18.27 -1.80 5.64
N LYS A 239 -17.56 -2.83 5.18
CA LYS A 239 -17.17 -3.99 5.97
C LYS A 239 -15.70 -4.32 5.77
N ALA A 240 -15.00 -4.65 6.85
CA ALA A 240 -13.57 -4.95 6.81
C ALA A 240 -13.25 -6.25 7.53
N HIS A 241 -12.35 -7.00 6.92
CA HIS A 241 -11.64 -8.12 7.52
C HIS A 241 -10.33 -7.63 8.11
N ILE A 242 -10.20 -7.74 9.43
CA ILE A 242 -9.00 -7.41 10.19
C ILE A 242 -8.30 -8.71 10.57
N TRP A 243 -7.14 -8.93 9.98
CA TRP A 243 -6.29 -10.07 10.28
C TRP A 243 -5.39 -9.73 11.47
N GLN A 244 -5.43 -10.57 12.50
CA GLN A 244 -4.64 -10.40 13.71
C GLN A 244 -3.58 -11.50 13.79
N LYS A 245 -2.36 -11.08 14.13
CA LYS A 245 -1.24 -12.02 14.30
C LYS A 245 -1.57 -13.03 15.40
N PRO A 246 -1.08 -14.27 15.26
CA PRO A 246 -1.20 -15.26 16.32
C PRO A 246 -0.65 -14.69 17.64
N GLN A 247 -1.40 -14.85 18.73
CA GLN A 247 -0.88 -14.58 20.07
C GLN A 247 0.20 -15.62 20.41
N PRO A 248 1.11 -15.37 21.37
CA PRO A 248 2.21 -16.30 21.70
C PRO A 248 1.78 -17.75 22.04
N LYS A 249 0.48 -17.99 22.31
CA LYS A 249 -0.11 -19.29 22.63
C LYS A 249 -0.93 -19.91 21.49
N SER A 250 -1.02 -19.25 20.34
CA SER A 250 -1.79 -19.69 19.16
C SER A 250 -0.85 -19.70 17.96
N GLU A 251 -0.89 -20.74 17.15
CA GLU A 251 -0.12 -20.80 15.89
C GLU A 251 -0.89 -20.19 14.72
N THR A 252 -2.21 -20.05 14.85
CA THR A 252 -3.09 -19.61 13.77
C THR A 252 -3.47 -18.13 13.86
N TRP A 253 -3.61 -17.50 12.69
CA TRP A 253 -4.10 -16.14 12.56
C TRP A 253 -5.59 -16.10 12.91
N SER A 254 -6.05 -15.00 13.50
CA SER A 254 -7.48 -14.78 13.71
C SER A 254 -8.02 -13.70 12.78
N LEU A 255 -9.28 -13.86 12.40
CA LEU A 255 -10.01 -12.96 11.53
C LEU A 255 -11.14 -12.31 12.31
N LYS A 256 -11.15 -10.98 12.34
CA LYS A 256 -12.24 -10.19 12.90
C LYS A 256 -12.92 -9.42 11.77
N THR A 257 -14.23 -9.60 11.62
CA THR A 257 -15.02 -8.82 10.67
C THR A 257 -15.76 -7.72 11.41
N ILE A 258 -15.73 -6.50 10.88
CA ILE A 258 -16.44 -5.35 11.44
C ILE A 258 -17.19 -4.60 10.34
N GLU A 259 -18.33 -4.03 10.72
CA GLU A 259 -19.10 -3.10 9.90
C GLU A 259 -18.92 -1.69 10.45
N PHE A 260 -18.72 -0.71 9.58
CA PHE A 260 -18.43 0.67 9.96
C PHE A 260 -18.82 1.63 8.83
N SER A 261 -18.73 2.92 9.13
CA SER A 261 -18.87 4.00 8.15
C SER A 261 -17.51 4.63 7.86
N ALA A 262 -17.18 4.75 6.58
CA ALA A 262 -15.93 5.32 6.08
C ALA A 262 -16.23 6.41 5.04
N PRO A 263 -16.56 7.63 5.48
CA PRO A 263 -16.78 8.76 4.57
C PRO A 263 -15.52 9.10 3.76
N PRO A 264 -15.67 9.76 2.61
CA PRO A 264 -14.54 10.20 1.80
C PRO A 264 -13.65 11.17 2.56
N PHE A 265 -12.33 11.00 2.43
CA PHE A 265 -11.36 11.90 3.06
C PHE A 265 -11.51 13.33 2.52
N GLN A 266 -11.67 14.31 3.41
CA GLN A 266 -11.87 15.73 3.08
C GLN A 266 -13.01 16.00 2.07
N GLY A 267 -14.04 15.14 2.03
CA GLY A 267 -15.15 15.27 1.08
C GLY A 267 -14.86 14.66 -0.30
N GLY A 268 -13.70 14.06 -0.52
CA GLY A 268 -13.34 13.34 -1.74
C GLY A 268 -12.67 14.23 -2.80
N TYR A 269 -12.75 13.84 -4.06
CA TYR A 269 -12.08 14.55 -5.15
C TYR A 269 -12.83 15.79 -5.63
N ALA A 270 -12.09 16.77 -6.15
CA ALA A 270 -12.63 17.98 -6.76
C ALA A 270 -13.30 17.66 -8.12
N ASP A 271 -14.40 18.34 -8.42
CA ASP A 271 -15.09 18.16 -9.71
C ASP A 271 -14.19 18.62 -10.87
N PHE A 272 -14.24 17.90 -11.99
CA PHE A 272 -13.36 18.09 -13.14
C PHE A 272 -14.08 18.71 -14.35
N ILE A 273 -15.38 18.96 -14.24
CA ILE A 273 -16.16 19.63 -15.30
C ILE A 273 -16.06 21.16 -15.10
N PRO A 274 -15.58 21.94 -16.10
CA PRO A 274 -15.34 23.38 -15.96
C PRO A 274 -16.58 24.22 -15.59
N SER A 275 -16.34 25.31 -14.85
CA SER A 275 -17.39 26.09 -14.18
C SER A 275 -18.37 26.95 -15.02
N PRO A 276 -18.21 27.25 -16.33
CA PRO A 276 -19.28 27.93 -17.08
C PRO A 276 -20.59 27.11 -17.14
N TRP A 277 -20.52 25.82 -16.81
CA TRP A 277 -21.56 24.81 -16.93
C TRP A 277 -22.22 24.49 -15.58
N THR A 278 -21.66 24.96 -14.46
CA THR A 278 -22.02 24.51 -13.10
C THR A 278 -22.75 25.56 -12.25
N VAL A 279 -22.67 26.85 -12.57
CA VAL A 279 -23.13 27.91 -11.64
C VAL A 279 -24.64 28.18 -11.67
N ARG A 280 -25.38 27.74 -12.71
CA ARG A 280 -26.82 28.03 -12.83
C ARG A 280 -27.74 26.83 -13.03
N SER A 281 -27.25 25.67 -13.43
CA SER A 281 -28.08 24.49 -13.76
C SER A 281 -27.95 23.30 -12.80
N ARG A 282 -26.85 23.16 -12.05
CA ARG A 282 -26.60 21.99 -11.20
C ARG A 282 -26.77 22.30 -9.72
N THR A 283 -27.61 21.52 -9.05
CA THR A 283 -27.94 21.69 -7.62
C THR A 283 -27.05 20.89 -6.68
N SER A 284 -26.37 19.84 -7.16
CA SER A 284 -25.48 19.00 -6.34
C SER A 284 -24.44 18.26 -7.19
N GLY A 285 -23.29 17.92 -6.60
CA GLY A 285 -22.27 17.06 -7.22
C GLY A 285 -22.41 15.59 -6.78
N PRO A 286 -21.52 14.70 -7.25
CA PRO A 286 -21.58 13.27 -6.93
C PRO A 286 -21.37 12.99 -5.43
N SER A 287 -21.85 11.85 -4.95
CA SER A 287 -21.76 11.46 -3.53
C SER A 287 -20.33 11.15 -3.09
N ARG A 288 -19.48 10.64 -4.01
CA ARG A 288 -18.09 10.20 -3.75
C ARG A 288 -17.99 9.03 -2.77
N GLU A 289 -19.09 8.30 -2.57
CA GLU A 289 -19.13 7.11 -1.71
C GLU A 289 -18.59 5.87 -2.42
N CYS A 290 -18.82 5.74 -3.73
CA CYS A 290 -18.25 4.69 -4.56
C CYS A 290 -18.15 5.14 -6.01
N LEU A 291 -17.27 4.49 -6.79
CA LEU A 291 -17.07 4.83 -8.20
C LEU A 291 -18.32 4.54 -9.05
N TYR A 292 -19.10 3.52 -8.68
CA TYR A 292 -20.35 3.19 -9.36
C TYR A 292 -21.34 4.37 -9.30
N ASP A 293 -21.63 4.89 -8.11
CA ASP A 293 -22.62 5.98 -7.95
C ASP A 293 -22.11 7.27 -8.63
N ASP A 294 -20.81 7.53 -8.57
CA ASP A 294 -20.20 8.69 -9.21
C ASP A 294 -20.29 8.60 -10.74
N LEU A 295 -19.97 7.45 -11.33
CA LEU A 295 -20.10 7.24 -12.77
C LEU A 295 -21.55 7.37 -13.22
N LEU A 296 -22.48 6.77 -12.47
CA LEU A 296 -23.91 6.89 -12.75
C LEU A 296 -24.33 8.36 -12.77
N HIS A 297 -23.95 9.14 -11.75
CA HIS A 297 -24.23 10.58 -11.70
C HIS A 297 -23.67 11.34 -12.92
N TYR A 298 -22.42 11.10 -13.31
CA TYR A 298 -21.84 11.78 -14.47
C TYR A 298 -22.50 11.40 -15.79
N TYR A 299 -22.85 10.12 -15.99
CA TYR A 299 -23.56 9.71 -17.21
C TYR A 299 -25.00 10.22 -17.26
N THR A 300 -25.71 10.32 -16.14
CA THR A 300 -27.12 10.75 -16.14
C THR A 300 -27.27 12.26 -16.15
N GLU A 301 -26.55 12.95 -15.26
CA GLU A 301 -26.70 14.39 -15.04
C GLU A 301 -25.78 15.22 -15.94
N CYS A 302 -24.63 14.67 -16.35
CA CYS A 302 -23.60 15.49 -17.02
C CYS A 302 -23.46 15.21 -18.52
N TYR A 303 -23.62 13.97 -18.95
CA TYR A 303 -23.41 13.58 -20.35
C TYR A 303 -24.32 14.35 -21.31
N ASN A 304 -25.60 14.51 -20.95
CA ASN A 304 -26.58 15.19 -21.79
C ASN A 304 -26.41 16.71 -21.87
N ASP A 305 -25.65 17.31 -20.94
CA ASP A 305 -25.31 18.74 -21.00
C ASP A 305 -24.21 19.03 -22.02
N ILE A 306 -23.41 18.01 -22.39
CA ILE A 306 -22.31 18.12 -23.36
C ILE A 306 -22.87 18.47 -24.74
N SER A 307 -22.28 19.48 -25.38
CA SER A 307 -22.70 19.90 -26.71
C SER A 307 -22.66 18.72 -27.69
N ALA A 308 -23.66 18.60 -28.57
CA ALA A 308 -23.81 17.43 -29.45
C ALA A 308 -22.57 17.13 -30.31
N GLY A 309 -21.82 18.17 -30.72
CA GLY A 309 -20.57 18.01 -31.46
C GLY A 309 -19.42 17.44 -30.62
N GLN A 310 -19.35 17.78 -29.32
CA GLN A 310 -18.37 17.21 -28.40
C GLN A 310 -18.75 15.80 -27.93
N ALA A 311 -20.05 15.55 -27.72
CA ALA A 311 -20.56 14.24 -27.32
C ALA A 311 -20.27 13.15 -28.36
N ALA A 312 -20.33 13.48 -29.66
CA ALA A 312 -20.02 12.55 -30.74
C ALA A 312 -18.56 12.08 -30.77
N GLN A 313 -17.64 12.86 -30.22
CA GLN A 313 -16.19 12.55 -30.14
C GLN A 313 -15.76 12.09 -28.74
N LEU A 314 -16.69 12.07 -27.79
CA LEU A 314 -16.39 11.76 -26.41
C LEU A 314 -16.12 10.27 -26.23
N ASP A 315 -14.95 9.95 -25.71
CA ASP A 315 -14.68 8.61 -25.23
C ASP A 315 -15.56 8.31 -24.02
N MET A 316 -16.37 7.25 -24.09
CA MET A 316 -17.26 6.86 -23.00
C MET A 316 -16.51 6.64 -21.69
N THR A 317 -15.21 6.34 -21.72
CA THR A 317 -14.39 6.13 -20.52
C THR A 317 -13.83 7.41 -19.91
N VAL A 318 -14.15 8.59 -20.45
CA VAL A 318 -13.66 9.89 -19.96
C VAL A 318 -13.93 10.10 -18.48
N PHE A 319 -15.16 9.84 -18.00
CA PHE A 319 -15.53 10.03 -16.60
C PHE A 319 -14.76 9.07 -15.69
N MET A 320 -14.61 7.82 -16.11
CA MET A 320 -13.80 6.84 -15.40
C MET A 320 -12.34 7.31 -15.27
N ARG A 321 -11.72 7.75 -16.36
CA ARG A 321 -10.33 8.24 -16.38
C ARG A 321 -10.17 9.46 -15.47
N LYS A 322 -11.09 10.42 -15.56
CA LYS A 322 -11.05 11.67 -14.79
C LYS A 322 -11.24 11.43 -13.29
N ILE A 323 -12.21 10.60 -12.89
CA ILE A 323 -12.40 10.26 -11.47
C ILE A 323 -11.13 9.57 -10.91
N ILE A 324 -10.56 8.61 -11.66
CA ILE A 324 -9.34 7.91 -11.26
C ILE A 324 -8.15 8.86 -11.15
N ALA A 325 -7.95 9.74 -12.13
CA ALA A 325 -6.90 10.75 -12.09
C ALA A 325 -7.05 11.66 -10.87
N SER A 326 -8.28 12.10 -10.57
CA SER A 326 -8.55 12.94 -9.40
C SER A 326 -8.30 12.23 -8.06
N HIS A 327 -8.55 10.91 -7.98
CA HIS A 327 -8.15 10.12 -6.82
C HIS A 327 -6.63 10.05 -6.64
N TYR A 328 -5.87 9.92 -7.73
CA TYR A 328 -4.41 9.96 -7.68
C TYR A 328 -3.87 11.33 -7.24
N MET A 329 -4.50 12.42 -7.69
CA MET A 329 -4.15 13.76 -7.22
C MET A 329 -4.35 13.91 -5.72
N LEU A 330 -5.50 13.47 -5.18
CA LEU A 330 -5.75 13.45 -3.74
C LEU A 330 -4.73 12.58 -2.98
N LEU A 331 -4.37 11.43 -3.54
CA LEU A 331 -3.36 10.51 -3.00
C LEU A 331 -1.97 11.14 -2.91
N ILE A 332 -1.55 11.84 -3.95
CA ILE A 332 -0.25 12.53 -4.00
C ILE A 332 -0.19 13.58 -2.90
N GLU A 333 -1.20 14.46 -2.82
CA GLU A 333 -1.22 15.54 -1.83
C GLU A 333 -1.30 15.00 -0.39
N TYR A 334 -2.06 13.92 -0.17
CA TYR A 334 -2.10 13.22 1.11
C TYR A 334 -0.71 12.72 1.53
N HIS A 335 0.02 12.04 0.63
CA HIS A 335 1.34 11.51 0.97
C HIS A 335 2.41 12.61 1.06
N ASP A 336 2.26 13.71 0.34
CA ASP A 336 3.16 14.87 0.47
C ASP A 336 3.03 15.52 1.86
N ALA A 337 1.79 15.71 2.33
CA ALA A 337 1.52 16.18 3.69
C ALA A 337 2.02 15.20 4.76
N LEU A 338 1.84 13.90 4.54
CA LEU A 338 2.32 12.86 5.44
C LEU A 338 3.85 12.84 5.52
N LEU A 339 4.54 12.93 4.38
CA LEU A 339 6.00 12.97 4.31
C LEU A 339 6.54 14.22 5.02
N SER A 340 5.89 15.37 4.83
CA SER A 340 6.24 16.62 5.51
C SER A 340 6.08 16.49 7.03
N THR A 341 5.04 15.81 7.49
CA THR A 341 4.80 15.51 8.91
C THR A 341 5.88 14.58 9.47
N MET A 342 6.30 13.56 8.73
CA MET A 342 7.39 12.66 9.12
C MET A 342 8.76 13.36 9.14
N ALA A 343 8.98 14.35 8.26
CA ALA A 343 10.20 15.13 8.20
C ALA A 343 10.31 16.17 9.32
N PHE A 344 9.19 16.70 9.80
CA PHE A 344 9.15 17.79 10.79
C PHE A 344 9.97 17.52 12.06
N PRO A 345 9.91 16.34 12.73
CA PRO A 345 10.72 16.06 13.92
C PRO A 345 12.23 15.98 13.69
N LEU A 346 12.67 15.92 12.43
CA LEU A 346 14.08 15.92 12.02
C LEU A 346 14.59 17.34 11.74
N GLN A 347 13.67 18.30 11.53
CA GLN A 347 14.02 19.69 11.32
C GLN A 347 14.34 20.37 12.65
N ARG A 348 15.37 21.23 12.66
CA ARG A 348 15.72 22.13 13.78
C ARG A 348 16.00 21.41 15.13
N LYS A 349 16.57 20.21 15.11
CA LYS A 349 17.07 19.57 16.33
C LYS A 349 18.53 19.92 16.58
N ASP A 350 18.80 20.45 17.77
CA ASP A 350 20.16 20.83 18.21
C ASP A 350 21.00 19.61 18.62
N ASN A 351 20.36 18.50 19.00
CA ASN A 351 21.07 17.29 19.41
C ASN A 351 20.32 16.01 19.03
N PHE A 352 20.90 15.23 18.11
CA PHE A 352 20.37 13.94 17.70
C PHE A 352 20.81 12.78 18.60
N ALA A 353 21.85 12.96 19.43
CA ALA A 353 22.38 11.93 20.32
C ALA A 353 21.47 11.66 21.55
N SER A 354 20.45 12.49 21.78
CA SER A 354 19.45 12.28 22.83
C SER A 354 18.16 11.62 22.32
N VAL A 355 18.04 11.39 21.00
CA VAL A 355 16.83 10.80 20.41
C VAL A 355 16.80 9.31 20.67
N GLN A 356 15.66 8.79 21.14
CA GLN A 356 15.48 7.35 21.35
C GLN A 356 15.61 6.58 20.04
N THR A 357 16.51 5.59 19.99
CA THR A 357 16.80 4.77 18.80
C THR A 357 15.54 4.07 18.27
N THR A 358 14.71 3.54 19.16
CA THR A 358 13.45 2.86 18.82
C THR A 358 12.46 3.78 18.09
N SER A 359 12.44 5.08 18.42
CA SER A 359 11.61 6.05 17.71
C SER A 359 12.14 6.32 16.31
N LEU A 360 13.45 6.33 16.10
CA LEU A 360 14.06 6.53 14.79
C LEU A 360 13.84 5.31 13.89
N GLU A 361 14.00 4.10 14.43
CA GLU A 361 13.72 2.85 13.73
C GLU A 361 12.26 2.77 13.26
N ALA A 362 11.32 3.15 14.13
CA ALA A 362 9.90 3.22 13.78
C ALA A 362 9.63 4.23 12.65
N SER A 363 10.21 5.45 12.75
CA SER A 363 10.09 6.46 11.70
C SER A 363 10.69 5.98 10.38
N TRP A 364 11.86 5.34 10.41
CA TRP A 364 12.51 4.79 9.22
C TRP A 364 11.66 3.70 8.57
N SER A 365 11.12 2.78 9.37
CA SER A 365 10.20 1.75 8.85
C SER A 365 8.96 2.35 8.18
N ASN A 366 8.42 3.45 8.71
CA ASN A 366 7.27 4.13 8.11
C ASN A 366 7.62 4.82 6.79
N ILE A 367 8.78 5.47 6.70
CA ILE A 367 9.26 6.08 5.45
C ILE A 367 9.52 4.99 4.40
N GLN A 368 10.14 3.87 4.77
CA GLN A 368 10.37 2.76 3.85
C GLN A 368 9.05 2.14 3.33
N LEU A 369 8.03 2.07 4.20
CA LEU A 369 6.69 1.68 3.81
C LEU A 369 6.08 2.66 2.80
N LEU A 370 6.28 3.97 3.00
CA LEU A 370 5.85 5.00 2.05
C LEU A 370 6.57 4.85 0.70
N CYS A 371 7.90 4.69 0.67
CA CYS A 371 8.65 4.45 -0.56
C CYS A 371 8.13 3.23 -1.34
N SER A 372 7.84 2.15 -0.62
CA SER A 372 7.27 0.92 -1.22
C SER A 372 5.87 1.14 -1.79
N ARG A 373 5.05 1.97 -1.12
CA ARG A 373 3.70 2.34 -1.61
C ARG A 373 3.77 3.23 -2.84
N VAL A 374 4.56 4.29 -2.81
CA VAL A 374 4.73 5.19 -3.96
C VAL A 374 5.27 4.44 -5.17
N SER A 375 6.21 3.51 -4.97
CA SER A 375 6.70 2.63 -6.05
C SER A 375 5.59 1.77 -6.66
N ARG A 376 4.63 1.31 -5.85
CA ARG A 376 3.45 0.60 -6.34
C ARG A 376 2.52 1.52 -7.13
N TYR A 377 2.28 2.73 -6.64
CA TYR A 377 1.45 3.72 -7.35
C TYR A 377 2.04 4.08 -8.71
N ILE A 378 3.36 4.27 -8.78
CA ILE A 378 4.09 4.51 -10.04
C ILE A 378 3.83 3.33 -11.00
N LYS A 379 4.00 2.08 -10.54
CA LYS A 379 3.74 0.89 -11.35
C LYS A 379 2.30 0.85 -11.87
N ASP A 380 1.31 1.14 -11.03
CA ASP A 380 -0.10 1.08 -11.39
C ASP A 380 -0.46 2.18 -12.40
N VAL A 381 0.06 3.40 -12.23
CA VAL A 381 -0.10 4.50 -13.20
C VAL A 381 0.62 4.19 -14.51
N SER A 382 1.84 3.65 -14.48
CA SER A 382 2.54 3.20 -15.70
C SER A 382 1.74 2.15 -16.44
N GLN A 383 1.07 1.24 -15.73
CA GLN A 383 0.21 0.23 -16.34
C GLN A 383 -1.01 0.85 -17.01
N ILE A 384 -1.64 1.87 -16.39
CA ILE A 384 -2.73 2.64 -17.01
C ILE A 384 -2.23 3.34 -18.28
N MET A 385 -1.08 4.02 -18.20
CA MET A 385 -0.50 4.72 -19.35
C MET A 385 -0.19 3.76 -20.50
N LEU A 386 0.40 2.59 -20.20
CA LEU A 386 0.65 1.55 -21.21
C LEU A 386 -0.64 1.03 -21.84
N GLN A 387 -1.68 0.78 -21.04
CA GLN A 387 -2.96 0.29 -21.54
C GLN A 387 -3.70 1.32 -22.38
N LEU A 388 -3.61 2.60 -22.04
CA LEU A 388 -4.26 3.70 -22.78
C LEU A 388 -3.37 4.27 -23.89
N HIS A 389 -2.20 3.68 -24.14
CA HIS A 389 -1.20 4.17 -25.09
C HIS A 389 -0.76 5.63 -24.86
N ILE A 390 -0.76 6.07 -23.60
CA ILE A 390 -0.27 7.39 -23.18
C ILE A 390 1.26 7.37 -23.16
N LYS A 391 1.88 8.43 -23.70
CA LYS A 391 3.34 8.53 -23.72
C LYS A 391 3.90 8.91 -22.36
N PHE A 392 5.11 8.44 -22.06
CA PHE A 392 5.87 8.77 -20.85
C PHE A 392 6.70 10.07 -21.03
N ASP A 393 6.08 11.07 -21.65
CA ASP A 393 6.68 12.38 -21.86
C ASP A 393 6.29 13.35 -20.72
N ASP A 394 6.97 14.51 -20.66
CA ASP A 394 6.60 15.56 -19.73
C ASP A 394 5.19 16.09 -20.02
N PRO A 395 4.39 16.41 -18.99
CA PRO A 395 3.00 16.84 -19.17
C PRO A 395 2.93 18.17 -19.93
N VAL A 396 2.18 18.19 -21.03
CA VAL A 396 1.85 19.41 -21.76
C VAL A 396 0.46 19.87 -21.32
N VAL A 397 0.39 21.02 -20.65
CA VAL A 397 -0.90 21.60 -20.24
C VAL A 397 -1.59 22.19 -21.47
N PRO A 398 -2.83 21.76 -21.79
CA PRO A 398 -3.58 22.35 -22.88
C PRO A 398 -3.85 23.84 -22.63
N THR A 399 -3.64 24.68 -23.65
CA THR A 399 -3.87 26.14 -23.54
C THR A 399 -5.36 26.48 -23.45
N ASP A 400 -6.24 25.59 -23.90
CA ASP A 400 -7.69 25.78 -23.91
C ASP A 400 -8.37 25.02 -22.76
N TYR A 401 -9.03 25.77 -21.86
CA TYR A 401 -9.82 25.23 -20.75
C TYR A 401 -11.02 24.36 -21.21
N ALA A 402 -11.40 24.41 -22.49
CA ALA A 402 -12.46 23.59 -23.05
C ALA A 402 -12.06 22.11 -23.29
N GLN A 403 -10.77 21.78 -23.24
CA GLN A 403 -10.25 20.42 -23.50
C GLN A 403 -10.20 19.52 -22.25
N TRP A 404 -11.10 19.74 -21.29
CA TRP A 404 -11.14 18.98 -20.03
C TRP A 404 -11.35 17.47 -20.21
N THR A 405 -11.73 17.00 -21.39
CA THR A 405 -11.94 15.57 -21.71
C THR A 405 -10.63 14.81 -21.94
N GLU A 406 -9.54 15.52 -22.25
CA GLU A 406 -8.21 14.92 -22.45
C GLU A 406 -7.63 14.45 -21.12
N SER A 407 -7.25 13.18 -21.01
CA SER A 407 -6.69 12.60 -19.76
C SER A 407 -5.18 12.29 -19.85
N GLU A 408 -4.56 12.50 -21.02
CA GLU A 408 -3.13 12.19 -21.24
C GLU A 408 -2.23 13.05 -20.35
N SER A 409 -2.42 14.37 -20.39
CA SER A 409 -1.67 15.33 -19.57
C SER A 409 -1.85 15.09 -18.07
N ASP A 410 -3.04 14.67 -17.63
CA ASP A 410 -3.31 14.33 -16.23
C ASP A 410 -2.44 13.15 -15.77
N PHE A 411 -2.44 12.04 -16.52
CA PHE A 411 -1.66 10.85 -16.14
C PHE A 411 -0.15 11.07 -16.25
N GLN A 412 0.31 11.85 -17.24
CA GLN A 412 1.70 12.30 -17.33
C GLN A 412 2.11 13.11 -16.10
N TYR A 413 1.26 14.06 -15.68
CA TYR A 413 1.52 14.88 -14.50
C TYR A 413 1.51 14.06 -13.20
N ILE A 414 0.55 13.13 -13.06
CA ILE A 414 0.48 12.18 -11.93
C ILE A 414 1.76 11.34 -11.86
N TYR A 415 2.20 10.79 -12.99
CA TYR A 415 3.41 9.97 -13.06
C TYR A 415 4.65 10.77 -12.63
N MET A 416 4.82 11.98 -13.17
CA MET A 416 5.90 12.90 -12.80
C MET A 416 5.88 13.25 -11.31
N ARG A 417 4.70 13.61 -10.75
CA ARG A 417 4.55 13.95 -9.33
C ARG A 417 4.85 12.77 -8.40
N LEU A 418 4.41 11.56 -8.76
CA LEU A 418 4.72 10.36 -7.99
C LEU A 418 6.22 10.04 -8.01
N GLN A 419 6.92 10.22 -9.13
CA GLN A 419 8.38 10.07 -9.20
C GLN A 419 9.09 11.08 -8.29
N SER A 420 8.69 12.36 -8.35
CA SER A 420 9.23 13.40 -7.48
C SER A 420 8.99 13.10 -5.99
N LEU A 421 7.79 12.64 -5.64
CA LEU A 421 7.45 12.22 -4.28
C LEU A 421 8.30 11.04 -3.82
N ARG A 422 8.56 10.04 -4.69
CA ARG A 422 9.45 8.92 -4.38
C ARG A 422 10.87 9.40 -4.08
N GLN A 423 11.43 10.24 -4.94
CA GLN A 423 12.78 10.80 -4.75
C GLN A 423 12.90 11.56 -3.43
N ARG A 424 11.89 12.36 -3.08
CA ARG A 424 11.84 13.07 -1.79
C ARG A 424 11.78 12.12 -0.59
N ALA A 425 11.01 11.04 -0.69
CA ALA A 425 10.91 10.04 0.38
C ALA A 425 12.22 9.23 0.53
N GLU A 426 12.88 8.88 -0.58
CA GLU A 426 14.19 8.22 -0.60
C GLU A 426 15.26 9.10 0.04
N PHE A 427 15.32 10.38 -0.35
CA PHE A 427 16.24 11.35 0.26
C PHE A 427 16.02 11.50 1.78
N LEU A 428 14.77 11.50 2.24
CA LEU A 428 14.46 11.54 3.67
C LEU A 428 14.91 10.25 4.39
N SER A 429 14.74 9.08 3.75
CA SER A 429 15.19 7.78 4.27
C SER A 429 16.72 7.72 4.42
N GLU A 430 17.45 8.20 3.41
CA GLU A 430 18.91 8.32 3.45
C GLU A 430 19.37 9.26 4.57
N SER A 431 18.75 10.43 4.67
CA SER A 431 19.02 11.42 5.73
C SER A 431 18.80 10.83 7.13
N LEU A 432 17.70 10.09 7.31
CA LEU A 432 17.39 9.43 8.58
C LEU A 432 18.39 8.32 8.92
N THR A 433 18.89 7.60 7.91
CA THR A 433 19.95 6.59 8.07
C THR A 433 21.27 7.24 8.53
N GLY A 434 21.59 8.44 8.03
CA GLY A 434 22.70 9.24 8.53
C GLY A 434 22.53 9.60 10.02
N VAL A 435 21.33 10.03 10.41
CA VAL A 435 21.00 10.39 11.81
C VAL A 435 21.08 9.18 12.74
N THR A 436 20.59 8.00 12.32
CA THR A 436 20.70 6.78 13.12
C THR A 436 22.16 6.36 13.32
N GLY A 437 23.01 6.51 12.29
CA GLY A 437 24.45 6.30 12.38
C GLY A 437 25.13 7.21 13.41
N ILE A 438 24.83 8.52 13.38
CA ILE A 438 25.36 9.49 14.36
C ILE A 438 24.92 9.13 15.79
N ASN A 439 23.65 8.77 15.97
CA ASN A 439 23.13 8.37 17.29
C ASN A 439 23.82 7.10 17.81
N GLY A 440 24.01 6.10 16.94
CA GLY A 440 24.74 4.88 17.27
C GLY A 440 26.19 5.16 17.70
N ALA A 441 26.90 6.01 16.96
CA ALA A 441 28.26 6.42 17.30
C ALA A 441 28.33 7.17 18.64
N ALA A 442 27.44 8.13 18.88
CA ALA A 442 27.39 8.88 20.13
C ALA A 442 27.09 7.98 21.34
N ARG A 443 26.22 6.98 21.16
CA ARG A 443 25.93 5.96 22.18
C ARG A 443 27.16 5.10 22.47
N SER A 444 27.85 4.61 21.43
CA SER A 444 29.09 3.84 21.59
C SER A 444 30.16 4.64 22.33
N ILE A 445 30.31 5.94 22.03
CA ILE A 445 31.24 6.83 22.73
C ILE A 445 30.86 6.95 24.21
N ARG A 446 29.56 7.07 24.52
CA ARG A 446 29.09 7.15 25.90
C ARG A 446 29.33 5.85 26.66
N GLU A 447 29.04 4.71 26.04
CA GLU A 447 29.30 3.38 26.61
C GLU A 447 30.80 3.17 26.85
N ALA A 448 31.66 3.57 25.92
CA ALA A 448 33.12 3.55 26.09
C ALA A 448 33.60 4.42 27.25
N LYS A 449 33.03 5.62 27.45
CA LYS A 449 33.32 6.47 28.61
C LYS A 449 32.91 5.81 29.92
N THR A 450 31.74 5.19 29.97
CA THR A 450 31.28 4.45 31.16
C THR A 450 32.20 3.27 31.48
N ILE A 451 32.61 2.51 30.46
CA ILE A 451 33.59 1.42 30.62
C ILE A 451 34.91 1.97 31.15
N LYS A 452 35.42 3.07 30.59
CA LYS A 452 36.65 3.72 31.08
C LYS A 452 36.54 4.11 32.55
N THR A 453 35.43 4.71 32.97
CA THR A 453 35.19 5.07 34.37
C THR A 453 35.15 3.82 35.26
N PHE A 454 34.46 2.76 34.84
CA PHE A 454 34.40 1.50 35.59
C PHE A 454 35.79 0.86 35.75
N THR A 455 36.58 0.82 34.67
CA THR A 455 37.95 0.31 34.71
C THR A 455 38.81 1.11 35.66
N ILE A 456 38.72 2.45 35.66
CA ILE A 456 39.46 3.30 36.61
C ILE A 456 39.08 2.98 38.06
N VAL A 457 37.78 2.79 38.34
CA VAL A 457 37.30 2.39 39.67
C VAL A 457 37.85 1.02 40.05
N ALA A 458 37.76 0.02 39.17
CA ALA A 458 38.29 -1.32 39.43
C ALA A 458 39.81 -1.31 39.70
N LEU A 459 40.57 -0.50 38.97
CA LEU A 459 42.01 -0.34 39.16
C LEU A 459 42.39 0.24 40.52
N ILE A 460 41.50 1.03 41.13
CA ILE A 460 41.69 1.56 42.49
C ILE A 460 41.32 0.51 43.54
N PHE A 461 40.19 -0.17 43.37
CA PHE A 461 39.67 -1.08 44.41
C PHE A 461 40.36 -2.45 44.45
N ILE A 462 40.79 -3.01 43.32
CA ILE A 462 41.43 -4.34 43.29
C ILE A 462 42.70 -4.38 44.16
N PRO A 463 43.66 -3.43 44.02
CA PRO A 463 44.89 -3.45 44.82
C PRO A 463 44.64 -3.12 46.29
N LEU A 464 43.72 -2.19 46.56
CA LEU A 464 43.32 -1.82 47.92
C LEU A 464 42.62 -2.98 48.63
N SER A 465 41.73 -3.71 47.94
CA SER A 465 41.06 -4.88 48.49
C SER A 465 42.02 -6.03 48.75
N PHE A 466 43.04 -6.20 47.89
CA PHE A 466 44.07 -7.19 48.11
C PHE A 466 44.94 -6.83 49.31
N SER A 467 45.35 -5.57 49.45
CA SER A 467 46.16 -5.12 50.58
C SER A 467 45.38 -5.20 51.89
N THR A 468 44.11 -4.80 51.93
CA THR A 468 43.27 -4.95 53.14
C THR A 468 43.11 -6.41 53.53
N SER A 469 42.83 -7.30 52.58
CA SER A 469 42.75 -8.74 52.83
C SER A 469 44.05 -9.30 53.40
N LEU A 470 45.19 -8.97 52.79
CA LEU A 470 46.51 -9.45 53.21
C LEU A 470 46.86 -8.98 54.63
N PHE A 471 46.70 -7.69 54.93
CA PHE A 471 47.02 -7.13 56.25
C PHE A 471 46.00 -7.52 57.34
N SER A 472 44.76 -7.84 56.96
CA SER A 472 43.73 -8.34 57.88
C SER A 472 44.01 -9.76 58.39
N MET A 473 44.96 -10.50 57.79
CA MET A 473 45.32 -11.85 58.23
C MET A 473 46.15 -11.89 59.52
N SER A 474 46.58 -10.74 60.06
CA SER A 474 47.39 -10.70 61.28
C SER A 474 47.00 -9.54 62.20
N GLU A 475 46.93 -9.82 63.50
CA GLU A 475 46.41 -8.88 64.50
C GLU A 475 47.26 -7.61 64.61
N ARG A 476 48.56 -7.68 64.33
CA ARG A 476 49.54 -6.58 64.46
C ARG A 476 49.28 -5.36 63.57
N TYR A 477 48.50 -5.52 62.49
CA TYR A 477 48.21 -4.45 61.53
C TYR A 477 46.73 -4.04 61.55
N LEU A 478 45.97 -4.48 62.55
CA LEU A 478 44.57 -4.08 62.71
C LEU A 478 44.43 -2.58 63.05
N PRO A 479 43.28 -1.96 62.74
CA PRO A 479 43.00 -0.59 63.13
C PRO A 479 43.10 -0.41 64.66
N GLY A 480 43.97 0.49 65.12
CA GLY A 480 44.23 0.75 66.54
C GLY A 480 45.55 0.18 67.06
N GLU A 481 46.24 -0.66 66.29
CA GLU A 481 47.56 -1.21 66.64
C GLU A 481 48.73 -0.34 66.18
N LYS A 482 49.89 -0.51 66.83
CA LYS A 482 51.09 0.33 66.61
C LYS A 482 51.56 0.38 65.15
N ASN A 483 51.30 -0.68 64.37
CA ASN A 483 51.78 -0.81 62.99
C ASN A 483 50.71 -0.56 61.91
N PHE A 484 49.53 -0.03 62.27
CA PHE A 484 48.46 0.25 61.30
C PHE A 484 48.93 1.15 60.14
N GLY A 485 49.85 2.08 60.38
CA GLY A 485 50.41 2.96 59.34
C GLY A 485 51.11 2.24 58.18
N VAL A 486 51.58 1.00 58.38
CA VAL A 486 52.23 0.19 57.33
C VAL A 486 51.28 -0.11 56.17
N PHE A 487 49.97 -0.22 56.43
CA PHE A 487 48.94 -0.42 55.41
C PHE A 487 48.99 0.68 54.34
N PHE A 488 49.02 1.96 54.75
CA PHE A 488 49.09 3.09 53.83
C PHE A 488 50.43 3.16 53.11
N GLY A 489 51.52 2.81 53.80
CA GLY A 489 52.88 2.76 53.25
C GLY A 489 53.07 1.75 52.13
N VAL A 490 52.28 0.67 52.09
CA VAL A 490 52.34 -0.35 51.02
C VAL A 490 51.26 -0.14 49.96
N SER A 491 50.05 0.23 50.38
CA SER A 491 48.88 0.34 49.48
C SER A 491 48.98 1.50 48.49
N LEU A 492 49.47 2.66 48.93
CA LEU A 492 49.60 3.84 48.04
C LEU A 492 50.65 3.63 46.95
N PRO A 493 51.89 3.17 47.25
CA PRO A 493 52.87 2.86 46.21
C PRO A 493 52.42 1.77 45.24
N LEU A 494 51.72 0.73 45.73
CA LEU A 494 51.18 -0.33 44.89
C LEU A 494 50.15 0.22 43.88
N LEU A 495 49.28 1.13 44.33
CA LEU A 495 48.31 1.80 43.45
C LEU A 495 49.03 2.64 42.38
N VAL A 496 50.00 3.47 42.79
CA VAL A 496 50.80 4.29 41.86
C VAL A 496 51.53 3.41 40.84
N PHE A 497 52.12 2.29 41.29
CA PHE A 497 52.81 1.34 40.43
C PHE A 497 51.88 0.74 39.36
N ILE A 498 50.68 0.30 39.75
CA ILE A 498 49.72 -0.28 38.80
C ILE A 498 49.25 0.78 37.78
N PHE A 499 48.99 2.02 38.21
CA PHE A 499 48.68 3.11 37.30
C PHE A 499 49.83 3.42 36.34
N ALA A 500 51.08 3.44 36.83
CA ALA A 500 52.26 3.68 36.00
C ALA A 500 52.46 2.57 34.95
N VAL A 501 52.29 1.30 35.35
CA VAL A 501 52.36 0.15 34.43
C VAL A 501 51.31 0.28 33.33
N ILE A 502 50.08 0.64 33.68
CA ILE A 502 48.99 0.78 32.69
C ILE A 502 49.25 1.95 31.75
N LEU A 503 49.70 3.10 32.26
CA LEU A 503 50.08 4.24 31.42
C LEU A 503 51.20 3.86 30.44
N LEU A 504 52.18 3.07 30.88
CA LEU A 504 53.21 2.53 29.99
C LEU A 504 52.62 1.58 28.94
N PHE A 505 51.71 0.69 29.32
CA PHE A 505 51.02 -0.18 28.35
C PHE A 505 50.20 0.60 27.32
N ASP A 506 49.58 1.72 27.72
CA ASP A 506 48.75 2.57 26.85
C ASP A 506 49.58 3.22 25.72
N LEU A 507 50.86 3.55 25.98
CA LEU A 507 51.78 4.09 24.98
C LEU A 507 52.05 3.15 23.81
N GLY A 508 51.75 1.85 23.95
CA GLY A 508 51.97 0.84 22.91
C GLY A 508 50.82 0.65 21.92
N TYR A 509 49.64 1.25 22.17
CA TYR A 509 48.51 1.17 21.24
C TYR A 509 48.65 2.17 20.09
N ASP A 510 48.47 1.67 18.86
CA ASP A 510 48.44 2.49 17.65
C ASP A 510 47.04 3.04 17.35
N GLU A 511 46.89 3.93 16.36
CA GLU A 511 45.60 4.54 15.99
C GLU A 511 44.50 3.52 15.62
N ASN A 512 44.91 2.32 15.18
CA ASN A 512 44.01 1.20 14.88
C ASN A 512 43.71 0.30 16.10
N SER A 513 44.02 0.75 17.32
CA SER A 513 43.83 -0.01 18.58
C SER A 513 44.60 -1.34 18.65
N SER A 514 45.61 -1.54 17.79
CA SER A 514 46.53 -2.68 17.84
C SER A 514 47.75 -2.31 18.69
N TRP A 515 48.11 -3.19 19.62
CA TRP A 515 49.33 -3.01 20.40
C TRP A 515 50.55 -3.45 19.57
N THR A 516 51.52 -2.55 19.37
CA THR A 516 52.73 -2.86 18.60
C THR A 516 53.97 -2.40 19.35
N PHE A 517 54.96 -3.29 19.48
CA PHE A 517 56.22 -2.99 20.17
C PHE A 517 56.96 -1.78 19.57
N LYS A 518 56.90 -1.62 18.25
CA LYS A 518 57.50 -0.49 17.52
C LYS A 518 56.86 0.85 17.91
N THR A 519 55.54 0.88 18.10
CA THR A 519 54.79 2.07 18.51
C THR A 519 55.11 2.45 19.95
N PHE A 520 55.18 1.44 20.83
CA PHE A 520 55.62 1.58 22.22
C PHE A 520 57.01 2.24 22.29
N THR A 521 58.03 1.66 21.64
CA THR A 521 59.40 2.18 21.71
C THR A 521 59.53 3.59 21.13
N THR A 522 58.77 3.92 20.08
CA THR A 522 58.85 5.23 19.42
C THR A 522 58.20 6.33 20.27
N ARG A 523 57.04 6.03 20.88
CA ARG A 523 56.32 6.99 21.73
C ARG A 523 56.98 7.18 23.10
N THR A 524 57.52 6.10 23.69
CA THR A 524 58.31 6.21 24.93
C THR A 524 59.58 7.02 24.72
N TRP A 525 60.24 6.87 23.56
CA TRP A 525 61.44 7.65 23.26
C TRP A 525 61.14 9.15 23.11
N ARG A 526 60.03 9.51 22.45
CA ARG A 526 59.54 10.90 22.33
C ARG A 526 58.98 11.52 23.61
N SER A 527 58.59 10.72 24.61
CA SER A 527 58.13 11.27 25.89
C SER A 527 59.27 11.46 26.89
N LEU A 528 60.41 10.81 26.65
CA LEU A 528 61.60 10.84 27.51
C LEU A 528 62.69 11.80 26.98
N PHE A 529 62.67 12.11 25.68
CA PHE A 529 63.54 13.06 24.98
C PHE A 529 62.71 13.95 24.06
#